data_AF-A0A6L3F631-F1
#
_entry.id   AF-A0A6L3F631-F1
#
_cell.length_a   1.000
_cell.length_b   1.000
_cell.length_c   1.000
_cell.angle_alpha   90.00
_cell.angle_beta   90.00
_cell.angle_gamma   90.00
#
_symmetry.space_group_name_H-M   'P 1'
#
loop_
_entity.id
_entity.type
_entity.pdbx_description
1 polymer ?
#
loop_
_entity_poly.entity_id
_entity_poly.type
_entity_poly.pdbx_seq_one_letter_code
_entity_poly.pdbx_strand_id
1 'polypeptide(L)'
;MKRLHIDWSELIAAFADSSTWEINYYLDTETGQVLMVTDDARRQVEQIYEAHFDPDAPDSFDMTAALTAVSLSDWEKEDVLTADFVEINFGSRVIDIPETQSYEAYNEMQNFIDTIEDERMSNQLRTATEGRGAFGRFRDVLRQHLAAEQRWYAFQENQVQQRILEWLEEEEIEPINMPQPKEVNIEAMLELRHKLLAEVRLFVHAASRIPGITRIALIGSLTTDKPDPKDADLLVTVTNGMDLTPLATLGRKLQGHAQSFNRGGEVFLADPQHHYLGRTCPWKQCGPGTRASCDAYHCGKRPFLHDDLGDMRISEKLIVAPPIELWPKVVTRVVVPEDVVERVIRPLQQQDA
;
A
#
# COMPACT_ATOMS: atom_id res chain seq x y z
N MET A 1 15.11 -25.07 25.06
CA MET A 1 14.49 -24.50 23.85
C MET A 1 13.03 -24.91 23.68
N LYS A 2 12.12 -23.94 23.75
CA LYS A 2 10.68 -24.10 23.44
C LYS A 2 10.49 -24.06 21.92
N ARG A 3 9.56 -24.84 21.36
CA ARG A 3 9.25 -24.79 19.92
C ARG A 3 7.89 -24.13 19.73
N LEU A 4 7.84 -23.01 19.00
CA LEU A 4 6.62 -22.20 18.87
C LEU A 4 6.30 -21.90 17.41
N HIS A 5 5.00 -21.80 17.10
CA HIS A 5 4.56 -21.19 15.85
C HIS A 5 4.45 -19.68 16.08
N ILE A 6 5.19 -18.88 15.31
CA ILE A 6 5.31 -17.43 15.50
C ILE A 6 4.42 -16.70 14.49
N ASP A 7 3.66 -15.70 14.95
CA ASP A 7 3.09 -14.70 14.03
C ASP A 7 4.17 -13.70 13.60
N TRP A 8 4.84 -13.99 12.48
CA TRP A 8 5.89 -13.14 11.97
C TRP A 8 5.41 -11.75 11.56
N SER A 9 4.16 -11.61 11.13
CA SER A 9 3.66 -10.31 10.66
C SER A 9 3.53 -9.35 11.84
N GLU A 10 2.95 -9.82 12.94
CA GLU A 10 2.82 -9.04 14.17
C GLU A 10 4.18 -8.83 14.85
N LEU A 11 5.05 -9.85 14.87
CA LEU A 11 6.36 -9.73 15.51
C LEU A 11 7.31 -8.78 14.75
N ILE A 12 7.28 -8.80 13.41
CA ILE A 12 7.98 -7.82 12.58
C ILE A 12 7.43 -6.41 12.84
N ALA A 13 6.11 -6.25 12.95
CA ALA A 13 5.51 -4.95 13.24
C ALA A 13 5.92 -4.42 14.62
N ALA A 14 5.90 -5.28 15.64
CA ALA A 14 6.33 -4.94 17.01
C ALA A 14 7.80 -4.49 17.06
N PHE A 15 8.71 -5.23 16.40
CA PHE A 15 10.12 -4.83 16.31
C PHE A 15 10.34 -3.55 15.48
N ALA A 16 9.48 -3.28 14.50
CA ALA A 16 9.59 -2.09 13.65
C ALA A 16 8.95 -0.84 14.26
N ASP A 17 8.18 -0.97 15.34
CA ASP A 17 7.56 0.16 16.01
C ASP A 17 8.61 0.97 16.79
N SER A 18 8.51 2.30 16.68
CA SER A 18 9.37 3.27 17.36
C SER A 18 8.61 4.16 18.33
N SER A 19 7.33 3.85 18.60
CA SER A 19 6.45 4.56 19.53
C SER A 19 6.65 4.11 20.99
N THR A 20 7.92 4.12 21.42
CA THR A 20 8.44 3.61 22.72
C THR A 20 7.86 4.26 23.99
N TRP A 21 6.88 5.16 23.87
CA TRP A 21 6.35 5.94 25.00
C TRP A 21 4.86 5.71 25.29
N GLU A 22 4.13 5.01 24.41
CA GLU A 22 2.68 4.81 24.59
C GLU A 22 2.26 3.33 24.49
N ILE A 23 3.10 2.49 23.87
CA ILE A 23 2.80 1.09 23.55
C ILE A 23 4.02 0.22 23.87
N ASN A 24 3.80 -0.91 24.53
CA ASN A 24 4.79 -1.97 24.69
C ASN A 24 4.28 -3.29 24.09
N TYR A 25 5.21 -4.08 23.58
CA TYR A 25 4.94 -5.36 22.93
C TYR A 25 5.54 -6.50 23.73
N TYR A 26 4.82 -7.62 23.78
CA TYR A 26 5.23 -8.82 24.49
C TYR A 26 5.00 -10.06 23.63
N LEU A 27 5.74 -11.14 23.93
CA LEU A 27 5.52 -12.45 23.31
C LEU A 27 5.00 -13.44 24.35
N ASP A 28 3.86 -14.07 24.06
CA ASP A 28 3.39 -15.23 24.80
C ASP A 28 4.18 -16.47 24.35
N THR A 29 5.03 -16.98 25.24
CA THR A 29 5.92 -18.12 24.96
C THR A 29 5.24 -19.49 25.02
N GLU A 30 3.92 -19.56 25.19
CA GLU A 30 3.13 -20.79 24.99
C GLU A 30 2.40 -20.81 23.65
N THR A 31 1.88 -19.65 23.22
CA THR A 31 1.05 -19.56 22.00
C THR A 31 1.81 -19.02 20.79
N GLY A 32 2.89 -18.26 21.01
CA GLY A 32 3.61 -17.51 19.98
C GLY A 32 2.90 -16.23 19.52
N GLN A 33 1.87 -15.80 20.25
CA GLN A 33 1.11 -14.58 19.99
C GLN A 33 1.88 -13.34 20.47
N VAL A 34 1.81 -12.26 19.69
CA VAL A 34 2.30 -10.94 20.09
C VAL A 34 1.18 -10.21 20.83
N LEU A 35 1.48 -9.70 22.02
CA LEU A 35 0.54 -8.98 22.87
C LEU A 35 0.95 -7.51 22.89
N MET A 36 0.03 -6.63 22.52
CA MET A 36 0.24 -5.18 22.55
C MET A 36 -0.46 -4.60 23.79
N VAL A 37 0.28 -3.86 24.61
CA VAL A 37 -0.25 -3.21 25.81
C VAL A 37 0.00 -1.71 25.73
N THR A 38 -1.06 -0.94 25.89
CA THR A 38 -0.96 0.53 25.95
C THR A 38 -0.85 1.01 27.39
N ASP A 39 -0.29 2.21 27.57
CA ASP A 39 -0.26 2.87 28.88
C ASP A 39 -1.65 3.10 29.48
N ASP A 40 -2.65 3.38 28.63
CA ASP A 40 -4.03 3.56 29.08
C ASP A 40 -4.63 2.25 29.60
N ALA A 41 -4.34 1.12 28.96
CA ALA A 41 -4.76 -0.20 29.44
C ALA A 41 -4.10 -0.54 30.78
N ARG A 42 -2.80 -0.27 30.94
CA ARG A 42 -2.11 -0.46 32.24
C ARG A 42 -2.72 0.37 33.36
N ARG A 43 -2.97 1.66 33.12
CA ARG A 43 -3.61 2.53 34.13
C ARG A 43 -5.01 2.03 34.51
N GLN A 44 -5.76 1.46 33.57
CA GLN A 44 -7.06 0.86 33.85
C GLN A 44 -6.94 -0.40 34.71
N VAL A 45 -5.96 -1.28 34.42
CA VAL A 45 -5.65 -2.44 35.27
C VAL A 45 -5.34 -1.98 36.70
N GLU A 46 -4.43 -1.02 36.88
CA GLU A 46 -4.07 -0.46 38.19
C GLU A 46 -5.30 0.05 38.96
N GLN A 47 -6.16 0.83 38.31
CA GLN A 47 -7.38 1.36 38.92
C GLN A 47 -8.36 0.27 39.34
N ILE A 48 -8.51 -0.79 38.54
CA ILE A 48 -9.40 -1.90 38.85
C ILE A 48 -8.86 -2.71 40.03
N TYR A 49 -7.56 -2.98 40.07
CA TYR A 49 -6.91 -3.60 41.22
C TYR A 49 -7.09 -2.75 42.48
N GLU A 50 -6.81 -1.44 42.43
CA GLU A 50 -7.00 -0.56 43.59
C GLU A 50 -8.45 -0.55 44.11
N ALA A 51 -9.43 -0.65 43.21
CA ALA A 51 -10.84 -0.59 43.57
C ALA A 51 -11.42 -1.91 44.07
N HIS A 52 -10.90 -3.05 43.60
CA HIS A 52 -11.58 -4.35 43.74
C HIS A 52 -10.70 -5.47 44.31
N PHE A 53 -9.38 -5.31 44.37
CA PHE A 53 -8.48 -6.34 44.89
C PHE A 53 -8.39 -6.29 46.42
N ASP A 54 -8.55 -7.46 47.05
CA ASP A 54 -8.33 -7.63 48.49
C ASP A 54 -6.98 -8.34 48.73
N PRO A 55 -5.97 -7.64 49.29
CA PRO A 55 -4.67 -8.24 49.57
C PRO A 55 -4.71 -9.44 50.52
N ASP A 56 -5.74 -9.54 51.38
CA ASP A 56 -5.91 -10.65 52.32
C ASP A 56 -6.62 -11.87 51.69
N ALA A 57 -7.16 -11.72 50.47
CA ALA A 57 -7.86 -12.76 49.72
C ALA A 57 -7.58 -12.67 48.20
N PRO A 58 -6.32 -12.78 47.75
CA PRO A 58 -5.94 -12.56 46.35
C PRO A 58 -6.64 -13.51 45.37
N ASP A 59 -6.90 -14.75 45.77
CA ASP A 59 -7.58 -15.75 44.93
C ASP A 59 -9.07 -15.43 44.66
N SER A 60 -9.63 -14.43 45.34
CA SER A 60 -11.03 -14.02 45.15
C SER A 60 -11.20 -12.98 44.03
N PHE A 61 -10.10 -12.39 43.55
CA PHE A 61 -10.13 -11.38 42.50
C PHE A 61 -10.18 -12.03 41.11
N ASP A 62 -11.10 -11.56 40.28
CA ASP A 62 -11.24 -11.93 38.87
C ASP A 62 -11.43 -10.66 38.04
N MET A 63 -10.44 -10.35 37.20
CA MET A 63 -10.44 -9.17 36.33
C MET A 63 -11.66 -9.16 35.39
N THR A 64 -12.05 -10.32 34.85
CA THR A 64 -13.20 -10.42 33.94
C THR A 64 -14.48 -10.08 34.68
N ALA A 65 -14.65 -10.58 35.90
CA ALA A 65 -15.79 -10.25 36.74
C ALA A 65 -15.80 -8.77 37.11
N ALA A 66 -14.64 -8.20 37.46
CA ALA A 66 -14.51 -6.77 37.80
C ALA A 66 -14.91 -5.87 36.62
N LEU A 67 -14.48 -6.20 35.40
CA LEU A 67 -14.82 -5.47 34.18
C LEU A 67 -16.33 -5.44 33.84
N THR A 68 -17.15 -6.35 34.40
CA THR A 68 -18.60 -6.28 34.21
C THR A 68 -19.24 -5.06 34.85
N ALA A 69 -18.62 -4.51 35.91
CA ALA A 69 -19.09 -3.33 36.62
C ALA A 69 -18.51 -2.02 36.07
N VAL A 70 -17.53 -2.08 35.16
CA VAL A 70 -16.85 -0.92 34.57
C VAL A 70 -17.51 -0.53 33.24
N SER A 71 -17.74 0.77 33.05
CA SER A 71 -18.32 1.33 31.83
C SER A 71 -17.27 1.48 30.72
N LEU A 72 -16.76 0.36 30.22
CA LEU A 72 -15.88 0.27 29.05
C LEU A 72 -16.59 -0.41 27.88
N SER A 73 -16.21 -0.06 26.66
CA SER A 73 -16.60 -0.77 25.45
C SER A 73 -15.93 -2.14 25.36
N ASP A 74 -16.39 -2.99 24.44
CA ASP A 74 -15.91 -4.37 24.35
C ASP A 74 -14.43 -4.46 23.99
N TRP A 75 -13.93 -3.59 23.09
CA TRP A 75 -12.51 -3.56 22.72
C TRP A 75 -11.62 -3.00 23.83
N GLU A 76 -12.08 -1.98 24.58
CA GLU A 76 -11.34 -1.46 25.75
C GLU A 76 -11.21 -2.53 26.84
N LYS A 77 -12.23 -3.36 27.04
CA LYS A 77 -12.17 -4.50 27.97
C LYS A 77 -11.15 -5.54 27.53
N GLU A 78 -11.05 -5.80 26.23
CA GLU A 78 -10.07 -6.74 25.66
C GLU A 78 -8.63 -6.23 25.87
N ASP A 79 -8.40 -4.92 25.70
CA ASP A 79 -7.10 -4.29 25.98
C ASP A 79 -6.72 -4.41 27.48
N VAL A 80 -7.66 -4.17 28.39
CA VAL A 80 -7.43 -4.34 29.84
C VAL A 80 -7.13 -5.79 30.19
N LEU A 81 -7.88 -6.74 29.65
CA LEU A 81 -7.62 -8.17 29.88
C LEU A 81 -6.26 -8.61 29.34
N THR A 82 -5.82 -8.05 28.21
CA THR A 82 -4.49 -8.31 27.65
C THR A 82 -3.40 -7.75 28.57
N ALA A 83 -3.56 -6.51 29.06
CA ALA A 83 -2.63 -5.90 30.01
C ALA A 83 -2.55 -6.67 31.33
N ASP A 84 -3.69 -7.06 31.91
CA ASP A 84 -3.79 -7.89 33.12
C ASP A 84 -3.06 -9.23 32.93
N PHE A 85 -3.33 -9.89 31.80
CA PHE A 85 -2.67 -11.14 31.46
C PHE A 85 -1.14 -10.98 31.38
N VAL A 86 -0.64 -9.91 30.78
CA VAL A 86 0.80 -9.60 30.72
C VAL A 86 1.36 -9.41 32.12
N GLU A 87 0.77 -8.55 32.95
CA GLU A 87 1.24 -8.26 34.32
C GLU A 87 1.35 -9.53 35.17
N ILE A 88 0.35 -10.41 35.12
CA ILE A 88 0.32 -11.65 35.90
C ILE A 88 1.36 -12.66 35.42
N ASN A 89 1.61 -12.72 34.11
CA ASN A 89 2.40 -13.79 33.49
C ASN A 89 3.81 -13.35 33.05
N PHE A 90 4.19 -12.10 33.32
CA PHE A 90 5.48 -11.54 32.95
C PHE A 90 6.65 -12.33 33.56
N GLY A 91 7.67 -12.61 32.75
CA GLY A 91 8.88 -13.35 33.14
C GLY A 91 8.69 -14.87 33.31
N SER A 92 7.47 -15.40 33.18
CA SER A 92 7.20 -16.85 33.29
C SER A 92 6.66 -17.44 32.00
N ARG A 93 5.61 -16.83 31.44
CA ARG A 93 5.01 -17.18 30.14
C ARG A 93 5.13 -16.02 29.16
N VAL A 94 5.12 -14.79 29.63
CA VAL A 94 5.19 -13.58 28.80
C VAL A 94 6.58 -12.97 28.91
N ILE A 95 7.20 -12.66 27.77
CA ILE A 95 8.51 -11.97 27.70
C ILE A 95 8.38 -10.65 26.94
N ASP A 96 9.26 -9.71 27.25
CA ASP A 96 9.28 -8.37 26.64
C ASP A 96 9.90 -8.43 25.25
N ILE A 97 9.28 -7.76 24.26
CA ILE A 97 9.86 -7.62 22.92
C ILE A 97 10.77 -6.39 22.92
N PRO A 98 12.05 -6.52 22.54
CA PRO A 98 13.01 -5.42 22.62
C PRO A 98 12.65 -4.28 21.66
N GLU A 99 12.84 -3.04 22.13
CA GLU A 99 12.68 -1.85 21.32
C GLU A 99 13.85 -1.64 20.35
N THR A 100 13.56 -1.19 19.13
CA THR A 100 14.60 -0.83 18.16
C THR A 100 15.32 0.46 18.58
N GLN A 101 16.65 0.39 18.76
CA GLN A 101 17.44 1.56 19.14
C GLN A 101 17.64 2.51 17.95
N SER A 102 17.51 3.82 18.19
CA SER A 102 17.57 4.86 17.14
C SER A 102 18.87 4.90 16.31
N TYR A 103 20.00 4.36 16.80
CA TYR A 103 21.25 4.29 16.03
C TYR A 103 21.22 3.18 14.96
N GLU A 104 20.38 2.17 15.11
CA GLU A 104 20.33 1.00 14.22
C GLU A 104 19.81 1.40 12.83
N ALA A 105 18.84 2.31 12.77
CA ALA A 105 18.30 2.84 11.52
C ALA A 105 19.36 3.53 10.64
N TYR A 106 20.36 4.20 11.25
CA TYR A 106 21.44 4.81 10.48
C TYR A 106 22.40 3.76 9.89
N ASN A 107 22.74 2.75 10.68
CA ASN A 107 23.61 1.66 10.24
C ASN A 107 22.94 0.81 9.15
N GLU A 108 21.64 0.50 9.30
CA GLU A 108 20.85 -0.17 8.26
C GLU A 108 20.89 0.59 6.94
N MET A 109 20.72 1.91 6.99
CA MET A 109 20.80 2.78 5.82
C MET A 109 22.18 2.71 5.15
N GLN A 110 23.28 2.74 5.91
CA GLN A 110 24.63 2.60 5.35
C GLN A 110 24.87 1.20 4.76
N ASN A 111 24.49 0.14 5.49
CA ASN A 111 24.61 -1.24 5.03
C ASN A 111 23.85 -1.46 3.72
N PHE A 112 22.66 -0.85 3.57
CA PHE A 112 21.93 -0.93 2.31
C PHE A 112 22.66 -0.23 1.16
N ILE A 113 23.25 0.94 1.40
CA ILE A 113 24.02 1.66 0.37
C ILE A 113 25.22 0.80 -0.10
N ASP A 114 25.81 0.01 0.79
CA ASP A 114 26.87 -0.94 0.45
C ASP A 114 26.39 -2.09 -0.46
N THR A 115 25.09 -2.41 -0.47
CA THR A 115 24.49 -3.41 -1.38
C THR A 115 24.19 -2.87 -2.80
N ILE A 116 24.38 -1.58 -3.05
CA ILE A 116 24.04 -0.96 -4.34
C ILE A 116 25.23 -1.10 -5.30
N GLU A 117 25.03 -1.89 -6.37
CA GLU A 117 26.05 -2.14 -7.39
C GLU A 117 26.30 -0.92 -8.30
N ASP A 118 25.29 -0.08 -8.54
CA ASP A 118 25.45 1.16 -9.32
C ASP A 118 26.28 2.15 -8.51
N GLU A 119 27.57 2.28 -8.86
CA GLU A 119 28.50 3.18 -8.18
C GLU A 119 28.04 4.64 -8.17
N ARG A 120 27.33 5.10 -9.21
CA ARG A 120 26.84 6.49 -9.27
C ARG A 120 25.72 6.68 -8.24
N MET A 121 24.77 5.76 -8.19
CA MET A 121 23.70 5.77 -7.19
C MET A 121 24.24 5.61 -5.77
N SER A 122 25.17 4.66 -5.56
CA SER A 122 25.79 4.43 -4.25
C SER A 122 26.50 5.70 -3.77
N ASN A 123 27.32 6.33 -4.60
CA ASN A 123 28.00 7.59 -4.26
C ASN A 123 27.01 8.74 -4.00
N GLN A 124 25.93 8.85 -4.77
CA GLN A 124 24.88 9.84 -4.57
C GLN A 124 24.19 9.64 -3.20
N LEU A 125 23.87 8.40 -2.82
CA LEU A 125 23.25 8.08 -1.55
C LEU A 125 24.21 8.29 -0.37
N ARG A 126 25.49 7.93 -0.49
CA ARG A 126 26.51 8.23 0.53
C ARG A 126 26.58 9.74 0.80
N THR A 127 26.72 10.53 -0.25
CA THR A 127 26.76 12.00 -0.14
C THR A 127 25.46 12.55 0.47
N ALA A 128 24.31 12.02 0.05
CA ALA A 128 23.00 12.45 0.57
C ALA A 128 22.81 12.13 2.06
N THR A 129 23.48 11.09 2.57
CA THR A 129 23.33 10.60 3.96
C THR A 129 24.33 11.20 4.94
N GLU A 130 25.15 12.16 4.52
CA GLU A 130 26.04 12.92 5.40
C GLU A 130 25.27 13.96 6.23
N GLY A 131 25.49 13.97 7.54
CA GLY A 131 25.00 15.03 8.45
C GLY A 131 23.50 15.00 8.77
N ARG A 132 22.99 16.11 9.32
CA ARG A 132 21.58 16.21 9.77
C ARG A 132 20.61 16.09 8.59
N GLY A 133 19.52 15.34 8.78
CA GLY A 133 18.49 15.11 7.76
C GLY A 133 18.84 14.03 6.72
N ALA A 134 19.82 13.17 7.01
CA ALA A 134 20.26 12.07 6.15
C ALA A 134 19.12 11.17 5.66
N PHE A 135 18.24 10.74 6.58
CA PHE A 135 17.14 9.82 6.25
C PHE A 135 16.14 10.41 5.25
N GLY A 136 15.82 11.71 5.40
CA GLY A 136 14.94 12.41 4.47
C GLY A 136 15.52 12.44 3.05
N ARG A 137 16.80 12.84 2.93
CA ARG A 137 17.50 12.91 1.64
C ARG A 137 17.69 11.53 1.02
N PHE A 138 18.04 10.52 1.81
CA PHE A 138 18.11 9.12 1.38
C PHE A 138 16.81 8.68 0.73
N ARG A 139 15.69 8.88 1.42
CA ARG A 139 14.36 8.53 0.91
C ARG A 139 14.00 9.34 -0.34
N ASP A 140 14.37 10.61 -0.41
CA ASP A 140 14.11 11.44 -1.59
C ASP A 140 14.90 10.97 -2.83
N VAL A 141 16.11 10.43 -2.64
CA VAL A 141 16.87 9.78 -3.71
C VAL A 141 16.23 8.44 -4.07
N LEU A 142 15.86 7.59 -3.10
CA LEU A 142 15.20 6.31 -3.39
C LEU A 142 13.86 6.48 -4.11
N ARG A 143 13.08 7.52 -3.78
CA ARG A 143 11.82 7.84 -4.48
C ARG A 143 12.01 8.17 -5.95
N GLN A 144 13.22 8.55 -6.37
CA GLN A 144 13.58 8.74 -7.78
C GLN A 144 13.91 7.40 -8.47
N HIS A 145 14.11 6.34 -7.70
CA HIS A 145 14.55 5.02 -8.15
C HIS A 145 13.77 3.91 -7.43
N LEU A 146 12.51 3.69 -7.83
CA LEU A 146 11.61 2.79 -7.12
C LEU A 146 12.11 1.33 -7.03
N ALA A 147 12.93 0.84 -7.96
CA ALA A 147 13.58 -0.48 -7.81
C ALA A 147 14.51 -0.53 -6.58
N ALA A 148 15.27 0.54 -6.35
CA ALA A 148 16.10 0.69 -5.15
C ALA A 148 15.23 0.91 -3.91
N GLU A 149 14.12 1.65 -4.01
CA GLU A 149 13.17 1.84 -2.90
C GLU A 149 12.52 0.51 -2.47
N GLN A 150 12.08 -0.33 -3.42
CA GLN A 150 11.50 -1.64 -3.12
C GLN A 150 12.55 -2.58 -2.51
N ARG A 151 13.77 -2.57 -3.04
CA ARG A 151 14.89 -3.28 -2.43
C ARG A 151 15.18 -2.81 -1.00
N TRP A 152 15.07 -1.51 -0.73
CA TRP A 152 15.25 -0.96 0.61
C TRP A 152 14.20 -1.50 1.58
N TYR A 153 12.91 -1.51 1.21
CA TYR A 153 11.87 -2.08 2.08
C TYR A 153 12.07 -3.56 2.34
N ALA A 154 12.44 -4.34 1.32
CA ALA A 154 12.76 -5.74 1.48
C ALA A 154 14.00 -5.96 2.36
N PHE A 155 15.04 -5.13 2.19
CA PHE A 155 16.24 -5.15 3.02
C PHE A 155 15.91 -4.87 4.49
N GLN A 156 15.12 -3.82 4.79
CA GLN A 156 14.72 -3.50 6.17
C GLN A 156 13.94 -4.64 6.81
N GLU A 157 12.97 -5.22 6.10
CA GLU A 157 12.17 -6.33 6.63
C GLU A 157 13.04 -7.56 6.90
N ASN A 158 13.97 -7.89 6.00
CA ASN A 158 14.92 -8.98 6.20
C ASN A 158 15.85 -8.72 7.40
N GLN A 159 16.30 -7.48 7.61
CA GLN A 159 17.10 -7.11 8.78
C GLN A 159 16.30 -7.28 10.09
N VAL A 160 15.04 -6.87 10.10
CA VAL A 160 14.13 -7.08 11.25
C VAL A 160 13.96 -8.58 11.50
N GLN A 161 13.73 -9.39 10.47
CA GLN A 161 13.63 -10.84 10.59
C GLN A 161 14.90 -11.47 11.20
N GLN A 162 16.09 -11.02 10.81
CA GLN A 162 17.34 -11.51 11.42
C GLN A 162 17.44 -11.15 12.90
N ARG A 163 17.14 -9.90 13.28
CA ARG A 163 17.14 -9.50 14.71
C ARG A 163 16.14 -10.31 15.54
N ILE A 164 14.95 -10.58 15.00
CA ILE A 164 13.96 -11.43 15.67
C ILE A 164 14.50 -12.84 15.86
N LEU A 165 15.16 -13.42 14.86
CA LEU A 165 15.76 -14.75 14.97
C LEU A 165 16.87 -14.80 16.04
N GLU A 166 17.73 -13.80 16.06
CA GLU A 166 18.78 -13.64 17.08
C GLU A 166 18.17 -13.54 18.49
N TRP A 167 17.15 -12.69 18.66
CA TRP A 167 16.44 -12.52 19.94
C TRP A 167 15.71 -13.80 20.38
N LEU A 168 15.00 -14.47 19.47
CA LEU A 168 14.33 -15.75 19.79
C LEU A 168 15.36 -16.81 20.22
N GLU A 169 16.55 -16.84 19.60
CA GLU A 169 17.62 -17.75 20.01
C GLU A 169 18.13 -17.44 21.42
N GLU A 170 18.32 -16.16 21.76
CA GLU A 170 18.70 -15.70 23.10
C GLU A 170 17.67 -16.10 24.17
N GLU A 171 16.38 -16.04 23.83
CA GLU A 171 15.25 -16.45 24.69
C GLU A 171 15.01 -17.98 24.69
N GLU A 172 15.89 -18.76 24.07
CA GLU A 172 15.77 -20.19 23.88
C GLU A 172 14.44 -20.62 23.20
N ILE A 173 14.00 -19.90 22.17
CA ILE A 173 12.80 -20.20 21.39
C ILE A 173 13.20 -20.60 19.96
N GLU A 174 12.75 -21.78 19.53
CA GLU A 174 12.91 -22.28 18.17
C GLU A 174 11.60 -22.10 17.38
N PRO A 175 11.54 -21.23 16.37
CA PRO A 175 10.36 -21.07 15.54
C PRO A 175 10.13 -22.30 14.64
N ILE A 176 8.91 -22.83 14.63
CA ILE A 176 8.52 -23.99 13.79
C ILE A 176 8.25 -23.55 12.35
N ASN A 177 7.85 -22.30 12.15
CA ASN A 177 7.65 -21.65 10.86
C ASN A 177 8.74 -20.59 10.68
N MET A 178 9.67 -20.79 9.73
CA MET A 178 10.70 -19.80 9.42
C MET A 178 10.12 -18.66 8.57
N PRO A 179 10.55 -17.40 8.79
CA PRO A 179 10.15 -16.32 7.93
C PRO A 179 10.78 -16.52 6.55
N GLN A 180 10.05 -16.16 5.51
CA GLN A 180 10.63 -16.13 4.17
C GLN A 180 11.29 -14.77 3.96
N PRO A 181 12.55 -14.74 3.48
CA PRO A 181 13.17 -13.49 3.07
C PRO A 181 12.30 -12.81 2.03
N LYS A 182 12.06 -11.52 2.22
CA LYS A 182 11.37 -10.70 1.23
C LYS A 182 12.29 -10.51 0.04
N GLU A 183 11.97 -11.17 -1.07
CA GLU A 183 12.68 -11.02 -2.35
C GLU A 183 11.88 -10.11 -3.29
N VAL A 184 12.56 -9.11 -3.85
CA VAL A 184 11.98 -8.24 -4.88
C VAL A 184 12.32 -8.80 -6.25
N ASN A 185 11.35 -9.43 -6.91
CA ASN A 185 11.52 -9.90 -8.28
C ASN A 185 11.23 -8.76 -9.27
N ILE A 186 12.28 -7.98 -9.57
CA ILE A 186 12.22 -6.85 -10.51
C ILE A 186 11.75 -7.30 -11.89
N GLU A 187 12.20 -8.46 -12.38
CA GLU A 187 11.82 -8.98 -13.69
C GLU A 187 10.31 -9.24 -13.76
N ALA A 188 9.75 -9.92 -12.75
CA ALA A 188 8.31 -10.15 -12.67
C ALA A 188 7.51 -8.83 -12.59
N MET A 189 8.02 -7.82 -11.91
CA MET A 189 7.38 -6.49 -11.87
C MET A 189 7.40 -5.82 -13.25
N LEU A 190 8.54 -5.86 -13.94
CA LEU A 190 8.69 -5.33 -15.30
C LEU A 190 7.78 -6.08 -16.29
N GLU A 191 7.66 -7.40 -16.19
CA GLU A 191 6.71 -8.18 -17.00
C GLU A 191 5.26 -7.70 -16.81
N LEU A 192 4.84 -7.44 -15.57
CA LEU A 192 3.48 -6.95 -15.28
C LEU A 192 3.26 -5.53 -15.80
N ARG A 193 4.26 -4.65 -15.66
CA ARG A 193 4.27 -3.31 -16.27
C ARG A 193 4.14 -3.38 -17.80
N HIS A 194 4.89 -4.27 -18.44
CA HIS A 194 4.82 -4.47 -19.89
C HIS A 194 3.45 -4.98 -20.34
N LYS A 195 2.78 -5.84 -19.55
CA LYS A 195 1.40 -6.27 -19.81
C LYS A 195 0.42 -5.09 -19.74
N LEU A 196 0.54 -4.20 -18.74
CA LEU A 196 -0.29 -3.00 -18.67
C LEU A 196 -0.09 -2.07 -19.86
N LEU A 197 1.17 -1.82 -20.26
CA LEU A 197 1.47 -1.00 -21.44
C LEU A 197 0.88 -1.60 -22.73
N ALA A 198 0.89 -2.93 -22.86
CA ALA A 198 0.25 -3.61 -23.99
C ALA A 198 -1.28 -3.39 -24.00
N GLU A 199 -1.94 -3.49 -22.85
CA GLU A 199 -3.38 -3.23 -22.73
C GLU A 199 -3.73 -1.75 -23.01
N VAL A 200 -2.91 -0.81 -22.53
CA VAL A 200 -3.03 0.62 -22.87
C VAL A 200 -2.98 0.83 -24.38
N ARG A 201 -1.98 0.24 -25.07
CA ARG A 201 -1.87 0.36 -26.52
C ARG A 201 -3.11 -0.19 -27.24
N LEU A 202 -3.59 -1.37 -26.83
CA LEU A 202 -4.79 -1.99 -27.41
C LEU A 202 -6.03 -1.11 -27.20
N PHE A 203 -6.17 -0.53 -26.01
CA PHE A 203 -7.26 0.39 -25.70
C PHE A 203 -7.19 1.64 -26.57
N VAL A 204 -6.05 2.35 -26.62
CA VAL A 204 -5.88 3.60 -27.38
C VAL A 204 -6.17 3.37 -28.86
N HIS A 205 -5.65 2.27 -29.41
CA HIS A 205 -5.93 1.85 -30.77
C HIS A 205 -7.44 1.70 -31.00
N ALA A 206 -8.15 0.92 -30.19
CA ALA A 206 -9.59 0.73 -30.37
C ALA A 206 -10.41 2.02 -30.14
N ALA A 207 -10.07 2.79 -29.10
CA ALA A 207 -10.79 3.99 -28.69
C ALA A 207 -10.64 5.14 -29.68
N SER A 208 -9.47 5.33 -30.29
CA SER A 208 -9.23 6.40 -31.29
C SER A 208 -10.18 6.38 -32.49
N ARG A 209 -10.85 5.25 -32.75
CA ARG A 209 -11.81 5.06 -33.84
C ARG A 209 -13.26 5.30 -33.43
N ILE A 210 -13.53 5.56 -32.15
CA ILE A 210 -14.89 5.80 -31.65
C ILE A 210 -15.28 7.27 -31.92
N PRO A 211 -16.35 7.53 -32.68
CA PRO A 211 -16.84 8.88 -32.91
C PRO A 211 -17.19 9.58 -31.59
N GLY A 212 -16.73 10.82 -31.43
CA GLY A 212 -16.97 11.62 -30.23
C GLY A 212 -15.83 11.61 -29.22
N ILE A 213 -14.83 10.74 -29.36
CA ILE A 213 -13.56 10.87 -28.63
C ILE A 213 -12.73 11.96 -29.31
N THR A 214 -12.19 12.90 -28.53
CA THR A 214 -11.39 14.03 -29.04
C THR A 214 -9.95 14.05 -28.50
N ARG A 215 -9.68 13.33 -27.41
CA ARG A 215 -8.34 13.19 -26.84
C ARG A 215 -8.24 11.91 -26.01
N ILE A 216 -7.08 11.26 -26.05
CA ILE A 216 -6.73 10.14 -25.16
C ILE A 216 -5.35 10.43 -24.57
N ALA A 217 -5.23 10.39 -23.25
CA ALA A 217 -3.99 10.61 -22.53
C ALA A 217 -3.72 9.49 -21.52
N LEU A 218 -2.45 9.13 -21.39
CA LEU A 218 -1.95 8.27 -20.33
C LEU A 218 -1.59 9.13 -19.12
N ILE A 219 -2.08 8.74 -17.95
CA ILE A 219 -1.82 9.42 -16.68
C ILE A 219 -1.34 8.40 -15.63
N GLY A 220 -1.08 8.87 -14.42
CA GLY A 220 -0.73 7.99 -13.30
C GLY A 220 0.65 7.36 -13.44
N SER A 221 0.83 6.24 -12.75
CA SER A 221 2.15 5.61 -12.52
C SER A 221 2.84 5.08 -13.77
N LEU A 222 2.11 4.79 -14.84
CA LEU A 222 2.71 4.38 -16.12
C LEU A 222 3.45 5.51 -16.84
N THR A 223 3.21 6.76 -16.46
CA THR A 223 3.93 7.92 -17.03
C THR A 223 5.30 8.18 -16.38
N THR A 224 5.70 7.33 -15.43
CA THR A 224 6.97 7.40 -14.69
C THR A 224 7.72 6.06 -14.76
N ASP A 225 8.97 6.04 -14.29
CA ASP A 225 9.82 4.84 -14.23
C ASP A 225 9.46 3.88 -13.07
N LYS A 226 8.21 3.91 -12.58
CA LYS A 226 7.71 3.01 -11.53
C LYS A 226 7.65 1.56 -12.07
N PRO A 227 8.54 0.62 -11.66
CA PRO A 227 8.55 -0.78 -12.12
C PRO A 227 7.28 -1.56 -11.81
N ASP A 228 6.59 -1.27 -10.70
CA ASP A 228 5.30 -1.91 -10.36
C ASP A 228 4.14 -0.92 -10.33
N PRO A 229 3.62 -0.51 -11.50
CA PRO A 229 2.40 0.24 -11.60
C PRO A 229 1.22 -0.68 -11.23
N LYS A 230 0.36 -0.22 -10.31
CA LYS A 230 -0.81 -0.98 -9.87
C LYS A 230 -1.94 -0.92 -10.89
N ASP A 231 -2.04 0.20 -11.61
CA ASP A 231 -3.17 0.50 -12.49
C ASP A 231 -2.70 1.12 -13.82
N ALA A 232 -3.48 0.84 -14.87
CA ALA A 232 -3.41 1.56 -16.13
C ALA A 232 -4.47 2.68 -16.16
N ASP A 233 -4.04 3.92 -15.97
CA ASP A 233 -4.93 5.07 -15.88
C ASP A 233 -4.97 5.86 -17.19
N LEU A 234 -6.15 5.96 -17.79
CA LEU A 234 -6.37 6.68 -19.04
C LEU A 234 -7.37 7.81 -18.85
N LEU A 235 -7.02 9.00 -19.34
CA LEU A 235 -7.93 10.14 -19.43
C LEU A 235 -8.43 10.29 -20.86
N VAL A 236 -9.73 10.20 -21.06
CA VAL A 236 -10.39 10.30 -22.36
C VAL A 236 -11.30 11.53 -22.37
N THR A 237 -11.08 12.41 -23.34
CA THR A 237 -11.98 13.55 -23.58
C THR A 237 -13.04 13.15 -24.60
N VAL A 238 -14.30 13.32 -24.23
CA VAL A 238 -15.48 12.91 -25.01
C VAL A 238 -16.40 14.10 -25.27
N THR A 239 -17.05 14.14 -26.43
CA THR A 239 -18.07 15.15 -26.70
C THR A 239 -19.32 14.92 -25.83
N ASN A 240 -20.07 16.00 -25.57
CA ASN A 240 -21.21 15.99 -24.65
C ASN A 240 -22.31 14.99 -25.07
N GLY A 241 -22.53 14.81 -26.37
CA GLY A 241 -23.55 13.92 -26.93
C GLY A 241 -23.07 12.51 -27.30
N MET A 242 -21.80 12.18 -27.03
CA MET A 242 -21.25 10.87 -27.39
C MET A 242 -21.96 9.73 -26.62
N ASP A 243 -22.33 8.68 -27.35
CA ASP A 243 -22.71 7.38 -26.78
C ASP A 243 -21.49 6.72 -26.14
N LEU A 244 -21.54 6.51 -24.82
CA LEU A 244 -20.45 5.93 -24.04
C LEU A 244 -20.43 4.40 -24.08
N THR A 245 -21.44 3.75 -24.64
CA THR A 245 -21.55 2.28 -24.70
C THR A 245 -20.29 1.58 -25.26
N PRO A 246 -19.75 1.97 -26.45
CA PRO A 246 -18.53 1.35 -26.97
C PRO A 246 -17.32 1.63 -26.09
N LEU A 247 -17.19 2.85 -25.54
CA LEU A 247 -16.06 3.23 -24.69
C LEU A 247 -16.08 2.48 -23.35
N ALA A 248 -17.25 2.36 -22.71
CA ALA A 248 -17.40 1.58 -21.48
C ALA A 248 -17.17 0.09 -21.69
N THR A 249 -17.44 -0.43 -22.90
CA THR A 249 -17.09 -1.80 -23.26
C THR A 249 -15.57 -1.98 -23.32
N LEU A 250 -14.84 -1.03 -23.90
CA LEU A 250 -13.37 -1.03 -23.87
C LEU A 250 -12.82 -0.86 -22.46
N GLY A 251 -13.40 0.03 -21.64
CA GLY A 251 -13.00 0.22 -20.24
C GLY A 251 -13.13 -1.05 -19.42
N ARG A 252 -14.26 -1.76 -19.51
CA ARG A 252 -14.45 -3.06 -18.85
C ARG A 252 -13.48 -4.13 -19.36
N LYS A 253 -13.14 -4.10 -20.66
CA LYS A 253 -12.17 -5.04 -21.22
C LYS A 253 -10.77 -4.79 -20.64
N LEU A 254 -10.33 -3.52 -20.62
CA LEU A 254 -9.07 -3.10 -20.00
C LEU A 254 -9.02 -3.52 -18.53
N GLN A 255 -10.06 -3.17 -17.76
CA GLN A 255 -10.16 -3.52 -16.34
C GLN A 255 -10.12 -5.04 -16.12
N GLY A 256 -10.93 -5.81 -16.86
CA GLY A 256 -10.98 -7.27 -16.71
C GLY A 256 -9.70 -7.97 -17.12
N HIS A 257 -9.01 -7.49 -18.17
CA HIS A 257 -7.71 -7.99 -18.57
C HIS A 257 -6.65 -7.68 -17.51
N ALA A 258 -6.57 -6.44 -17.02
CA ALA A 258 -5.65 -6.05 -15.96
C ALA A 258 -5.85 -6.87 -14.68
N GLN A 259 -7.11 -7.10 -14.29
CA GLN A 259 -7.46 -7.89 -13.11
C GLN A 259 -7.00 -9.35 -13.22
N SER A 260 -6.94 -9.91 -14.43
CA SER A 260 -6.46 -11.29 -14.63
C SER A 260 -5.01 -11.53 -14.20
N PHE A 261 -4.23 -10.46 -14.03
CA PHE A 261 -2.88 -10.49 -13.47
C PHE A 261 -2.72 -9.55 -12.26
N ASN A 262 -3.80 -9.38 -11.49
CA ASN A 262 -3.84 -8.62 -10.23
C ASN A 262 -3.41 -7.15 -10.36
N ARG A 263 -3.90 -6.49 -11.41
CA ARG A 263 -3.73 -5.05 -11.66
C ARG A 263 -5.08 -4.40 -11.97
N GLY A 264 -5.15 -3.08 -11.90
CA GLY A 264 -6.34 -2.33 -12.30
C GLY A 264 -6.17 -1.62 -13.65
N GLY A 265 -7.28 -1.09 -14.13
CA GLY A 265 -7.34 -0.32 -15.36
C GLY A 265 -8.53 0.61 -15.30
N GLU A 266 -8.28 1.91 -15.31
CA GLU A 266 -9.31 2.93 -15.11
C GLU A 266 -9.35 3.89 -16.30
N VAL A 267 -10.57 4.20 -16.73
CA VAL A 267 -10.83 5.12 -17.83
C VAL A 267 -11.65 6.30 -17.29
N PHE A 268 -10.95 7.40 -17.11
CA PHE A 268 -11.47 8.67 -16.67
C PHE A 268 -11.99 9.49 -17.85
N LEU A 269 -13.08 10.22 -17.63
CA LEU A 269 -13.79 10.97 -18.65
C LEU A 269 -13.77 12.46 -18.33
N ALA A 270 -13.47 13.26 -19.36
CA ALA A 270 -13.60 14.72 -19.32
C ALA A 270 -14.35 15.24 -20.54
N ASP A 271 -14.94 16.43 -20.43
CA ASP A 271 -15.54 17.13 -21.56
C ASP A 271 -14.50 18.00 -22.31
N PRO A 272 -14.85 18.56 -23.49
CA PRO A 272 -13.95 19.42 -24.26
C PRO A 272 -13.62 20.76 -23.58
N GLN A 273 -14.34 21.10 -22.50
CA GLN A 273 -14.10 22.28 -21.66
C GLN A 273 -13.20 21.96 -20.46
N HIS A 274 -12.64 20.75 -20.40
CA HIS A 274 -11.77 20.25 -19.33
C HIS A 274 -12.47 20.01 -17.99
N HIS A 275 -13.79 19.89 -17.97
CA HIS A 275 -14.50 19.43 -16.78
C HIS A 275 -14.40 17.92 -16.64
N TYR A 276 -14.10 17.46 -15.42
CA TYR A 276 -14.17 16.04 -15.08
C TYR A 276 -15.63 15.57 -15.06
N LEU A 277 -15.90 14.43 -15.69
CA LEU A 277 -17.24 13.86 -15.79
C LEU A 277 -17.44 12.63 -14.88
N GLY A 278 -16.35 11.95 -14.51
CA GLY A 278 -16.38 10.64 -13.85
C GLY A 278 -15.55 9.61 -14.62
N ARG A 279 -15.93 8.34 -14.52
CA ARG A 279 -15.27 7.21 -15.19
C ARG A 279 -16.24 6.39 -16.05
N THR A 280 -15.71 5.49 -16.87
CA THR A 280 -16.57 4.53 -17.59
C THR A 280 -17.23 3.57 -16.60
N CYS A 281 -18.52 3.27 -16.81
CA CYS A 281 -19.24 2.36 -15.92
C CYS A 281 -18.70 0.92 -15.96
N PRO A 282 -18.37 0.33 -14.79
CA PRO A 282 -17.81 -1.03 -14.70
C PRO A 282 -18.88 -2.11 -14.97
N TRP A 283 -20.16 -1.75 -14.95
CA TRP A 283 -21.27 -2.69 -15.08
C TRP A 283 -21.67 -2.92 -16.54
N LYS A 284 -21.88 -4.19 -16.93
CA LYS A 284 -22.37 -4.56 -18.27
C LYS A 284 -23.82 -4.10 -18.52
N GLN A 285 -24.63 -4.06 -17.48
CA GLN A 285 -26.01 -3.57 -17.50
C GLN A 285 -26.06 -2.29 -16.66
N CYS A 286 -26.21 -1.15 -17.34
CA CYS A 286 -26.31 0.16 -16.73
C CYS A 286 -27.78 0.57 -16.62
N GLY A 287 -28.22 0.97 -15.43
CA GLY A 287 -29.55 1.49 -15.21
C GLY A 287 -29.75 1.93 -13.75
N PRO A 288 -30.57 2.96 -13.50
CA PRO A 288 -30.84 3.42 -12.14
C PRO A 288 -31.49 2.29 -11.33
N GLY A 289 -30.99 2.07 -10.11
CA GLY A 289 -31.49 1.00 -9.23
C GLY A 289 -31.24 -0.43 -9.72
N THR A 290 -30.54 -0.63 -10.85
CA THR A 290 -30.27 -1.97 -11.41
C THR A 290 -29.29 -2.77 -10.54
N ARG A 291 -28.41 -2.09 -9.80
CA ARG A 291 -27.47 -2.71 -8.86
C ARG A 291 -27.48 -1.93 -7.56
N ALA A 292 -27.69 -2.64 -6.45
CA ALA A 292 -27.61 -2.05 -5.11
C ALA A 292 -26.21 -1.51 -4.80
N SER A 293 -25.17 -2.13 -5.38
CA SER A 293 -23.77 -1.73 -5.23
C SER A 293 -23.34 -0.60 -6.19
N CYS A 294 -24.27 0.02 -6.92
CA CYS A 294 -23.94 1.15 -7.78
C CYS A 294 -23.99 2.44 -6.97
N ASP A 295 -22.87 3.13 -6.94
CA ASP A 295 -22.58 4.35 -6.17
C ASP A 295 -22.55 5.62 -7.04
N ALA A 296 -22.62 5.49 -8.37
CA ALA A 296 -22.75 6.63 -9.28
C ALA A 296 -23.94 7.56 -8.92
N TYR A 297 -23.68 8.86 -8.76
CA TYR A 297 -24.69 9.83 -8.33
C TYR A 297 -25.88 9.95 -9.27
N HIS A 298 -25.64 9.89 -10.58
CA HIS A 298 -26.68 10.05 -11.60
C HIS A 298 -26.69 8.87 -12.59
N CYS A 299 -26.61 7.65 -12.06
CA CYS A 299 -26.68 6.42 -12.87
C CYS A 299 -27.86 6.44 -13.85
N GLY A 300 -27.58 6.26 -15.14
CA GLY A 300 -28.57 6.23 -16.21
C GLY A 300 -28.94 7.59 -16.82
N LYS A 301 -28.59 8.72 -16.19
CA LYS A 301 -28.79 10.07 -16.79
C LYS A 301 -27.99 10.22 -18.09
N ARG A 302 -26.75 9.73 -18.07
CA ARG A 302 -25.95 9.45 -19.27
C ARG A 302 -25.55 7.97 -19.19
N PRO A 303 -26.15 7.08 -19.99
CA PRO A 303 -25.86 5.66 -19.92
C PRO A 303 -24.35 5.37 -19.98
N PHE A 304 -23.89 4.50 -19.07
CA PHE A 304 -22.49 4.11 -18.88
C PHE A 304 -21.50 5.20 -18.45
N LEU A 305 -21.97 6.38 -18.04
CA LEU A 305 -21.18 7.31 -17.22
C LEU A 305 -21.33 6.90 -15.75
N HIS A 306 -20.21 6.69 -15.06
CA HIS A 306 -20.16 6.53 -13.62
C HIS A 306 -19.60 7.82 -13.03
N ASP A 307 -20.47 8.66 -12.48
CA ASP A 307 -20.11 9.95 -11.87
C ASP A 307 -20.01 9.85 -10.34
N ASP A 308 -18.82 9.50 -9.86
CA ASP A 308 -18.42 9.30 -8.46
C ASP A 308 -17.65 10.51 -7.90
N LEU A 309 -18.12 11.71 -8.23
CA LEU A 309 -17.42 12.98 -8.02
C LEU A 309 -17.11 13.34 -6.55
N GLY A 310 -17.61 12.58 -5.57
CA GLY A 310 -17.33 12.78 -4.15
C GLY A 310 -16.23 11.87 -3.62
N ASP A 311 -15.97 10.74 -4.29
CA ASP A 311 -14.96 9.77 -3.89
C ASP A 311 -13.67 9.94 -4.69
N MET A 312 -13.78 10.37 -5.96
CA MET A 312 -12.64 10.50 -6.86
C MET A 312 -12.75 11.74 -7.75
N ARG A 313 -11.68 12.54 -7.80
CA ARG A 313 -11.57 13.68 -8.73
C ARG A 313 -10.18 13.80 -9.30
N ILE A 314 -10.11 13.98 -10.62
CA ILE A 314 -8.90 14.41 -11.28
C ILE A 314 -8.81 15.93 -11.24
N SER A 315 -7.64 16.46 -10.89
CA SER A 315 -7.39 17.91 -10.90
C SER A 315 -7.55 18.51 -12.31
N GLU A 316 -8.14 19.70 -12.40
CA GLU A 316 -8.29 20.43 -13.66
C GLU A 316 -6.95 20.61 -14.37
N LYS A 317 -5.87 20.88 -13.62
CA LYS A 317 -4.50 20.98 -14.16
C LYS A 317 -4.10 19.70 -14.92
N LEU A 318 -4.41 18.52 -14.38
CA LEU A 318 -4.10 17.25 -15.03
C LEU A 318 -4.96 17.03 -16.29
N ILE A 319 -6.20 17.51 -16.30
CA ILE A 319 -7.09 17.42 -17.48
C ILE A 319 -6.63 18.36 -18.58
N VAL A 320 -6.24 19.59 -18.24
CA VAL A 320 -5.76 20.58 -19.20
C VAL A 320 -4.44 20.15 -19.82
N ALA A 321 -3.49 19.69 -19.00
CA ALA A 321 -2.13 19.35 -19.42
C ALA A 321 -1.69 17.97 -18.87
N PRO A 322 -2.21 16.86 -19.42
CA PRO A 322 -1.81 15.53 -18.97
C PRO A 322 -0.34 15.23 -19.36
N PRO A 323 0.35 14.33 -18.65
CA PRO A 323 1.77 14.05 -18.86
C PRO A 323 2.08 13.54 -20.27
N ILE A 324 1.24 12.63 -20.78
CA ILE A 324 1.41 12.03 -22.11
C ILE A 324 0.04 11.98 -22.80
N GLU A 325 -0.17 12.82 -23.82
CA GLU A 325 -1.27 12.65 -24.76
C GLU A 325 -0.84 11.64 -25.82
N LEU A 326 -1.68 10.64 -26.07
CA LEU A 326 -1.42 9.56 -27.02
C LEU A 326 -2.19 9.73 -28.33
N TRP A 327 -3.32 10.46 -28.30
CA TRP A 327 -4.18 10.70 -29.47
C TRP A 327 -4.95 12.02 -29.31
N PRO A 328 -5.18 12.83 -30.38
CA PRO A 328 -4.94 12.56 -31.81
C PRO A 328 -3.50 12.80 -32.28
N LYS A 329 -2.69 13.45 -31.44
CA LYS A 329 -1.25 13.60 -31.65
C LYS A 329 -0.54 13.25 -30.37
N VAL A 330 0.64 12.66 -30.49
CA VAL A 330 1.48 12.39 -29.34
C VAL A 330 2.06 13.71 -28.84
N VAL A 331 1.75 14.08 -27.59
CA VAL A 331 2.31 15.25 -26.90
C VAL A 331 2.82 14.81 -25.54
N THR A 332 4.10 15.03 -25.27
CA THR A 332 4.74 14.66 -24.00
C THR A 332 5.11 15.91 -23.22
N ARG A 333 4.84 15.90 -21.91
CA ARG A 333 5.13 16.99 -20.97
C ARG A 333 6.03 16.56 -19.81
N VAL A 334 6.46 15.30 -19.83
CA VAL A 334 7.36 14.66 -18.88
C VAL A 334 8.46 13.93 -19.64
N VAL A 335 9.55 13.59 -18.96
CA VAL A 335 10.50 12.61 -19.46
C VAL A 335 9.76 11.29 -19.56
N VAL A 336 9.62 10.76 -20.77
CA VAL A 336 8.84 9.54 -21.01
C VAL A 336 9.73 8.34 -20.73
N PRO A 337 9.29 7.37 -19.90
CA PRO A 337 9.99 6.11 -19.70
C PRO A 337 10.25 5.41 -21.04
N GLU A 338 11.44 4.81 -21.19
CA GLU A 338 11.85 4.18 -22.45
C GLU A 338 10.84 3.11 -22.88
N ASP A 339 10.38 2.28 -21.95
CA ASP A 339 9.41 1.22 -22.22
C ASP A 339 8.05 1.73 -22.72
N VAL A 340 7.59 2.90 -22.26
CA VAL A 340 6.39 3.58 -22.78
C VAL A 340 6.62 4.04 -24.21
N VAL A 341 7.81 4.57 -24.53
CA VAL A 341 8.18 4.94 -25.90
C VAL A 341 8.12 3.71 -26.80
N GLU A 342 8.77 2.62 -26.40
CA GLU A 342 8.92 1.42 -27.22
C GLU A 342 7.63 0.64 -27.40
N ARG A 343 6.82 0.52 -26.32
CA ARG A 343 5.67 -0.38 -26.28
C ARG A 343 4.35 0.30 -26.58
N VAL A 344 4.26 1.63 -26.43
CA VAL A 344 3.02 2.39 -26.66
C VAL A 344 3.19 3.42 -27.76
N ILE A 345 4.08 4.40 -27.59
CA ILE A 345 4.16 5.57 -28.48
C ILE A 345 4.62 5.18 -29.89
N ARG A 346 5.77 4.51 -30.01
CA ARG A 346 6.36 4.14 -31.31
C ARG A 346 5.40 3.23 -32.12
N PRO A 347 4.77 2.19 -31.54
CA PRO A 347 3.77 1.39 -32.24
C PRO A 347 2.52 2.17 -32.68
N LEU A 348 2.04 3.14 -31.90
CA LEU A 348 0.89 3.96 -32.29
C LEU A 348 1.23 4.86 -33.49
N GLN A 349 2.42 5.49 -33.47
CA GLN A 349 2.87 6.36 -34.56
C GLN A 349 3.11 5.59 -35.88
N GLN A 350 3.56 4.34 -35.82
CA GLN A 350 3.78 3.50 -37.01
C GLN A 350 2.48 2.96 -37.64
N GLN A 351 1.35 3.02 -36.91
CA GLN A 351 0.05 2.56 -37.42
C GLN A 351 -0.74 3.66 -38.13
N ASP A 352 -0.38 4.92 -37.90
CA ASP A 352 -0.98 6.11 -38.51
C ASP A 352 -0.18 6.65 -39.72
N ALA A 353 0.97 6.04 -40.02
CA ALA A 353 1.81 6.28 -41.20
C ALA A 353 1.50 5.24 -42.29
#